data_AF-A0A177GEY8-F1
#
_entry.id   AF-A0A177GEY8-F1
#
_cell.length_a   1.000
_cell.length_b   1.000
_cell.length_c   1.000
_cell.angle_alpha   90.00
_cell.angle_beta   90.00
_cell.angle_gamma   90.00
#
_symmetry.space_group_name_H-M   'P 1'
#
loop_
_entity.id
_entity.type
_entity.pdbx_description
1 polymer ?
#
loop_
_entity_poly.entity_id
_entity_poly.type
_entity_poly.pdbx_seq_one_letter_code
_entity_poly.pdbx_strand_id
1 'polypeptide(L)'
;MPALFSASGALEEDAIQSALESLTLFGIPQLAMQAMDELSGGQRQLVGLAQALSRKPQALLLDEPLSALDLHHQFAVMDILRRESAAHQLVTVLVLHDLNIALNMTDFVTVLHDGQMVASGPPTAVLTPELLRDVYRVHARVEEGADGKKFVSVDGIA
;
A
#
# COMPACT_ATOMS: atom_id res chain seq x y z
N MET A 1 -3.01 -12.14 -49.23
CA MET A 1 -2.74 -12.54 -47.84
C MET A 1 -2.27 -11.33 -47.03
N PRO A 2 -3.16 -10.49 -46.47
CA PRO A 2 -2.81 -9.48 -45.48
C PRO A 2 -3.51 -9.79 -44.15
N ALA A 3 -2.84 -10.45 -43.22
CA ALA A 3 -3.41 -10.73 -41.89
C ALA A 3 -2.37 -10.74 -40.76
N LEU A 4 -1.09 -10.45 -41.04
CA LEU A 4 -0.01 -10.56 -40.06
C LEU A 4 0.43 -9.22 -39.43
N PHE A 5 0.02 -8.08 -39.97
CA PHE A 5 0.40 -6.76 -39.43
C PHE A 5 -0.64 -6.13 -38.48
N SER A 6 -1.91 -6.54 -38.50
CA SER A 6 -2.93 -5.93 -37.62
C SER A 6 -2.92 -6.50 -36.20
N ALA A 7 -2.49 -7.75 -36.01
CA ALA A 7 -2.48 -8.39 -34.70
C ALA A 7 -1.42 -7.78 -33.75
N SER A 8 -0.25 -7.38 -34.28
CA SER A 8 0.80 -6.75 -33.47
C SER A 8 0.41 -5.34 -33.01
N GLY A 9 -0.22 -4.55 -33.88
CA GLY A 9 -0.69 -3.20 -33.53
C GLY A 9 -1.83 -3.21 -32.52
N ALA A 10 -2.78 -4.16 -32.65
CA ALA A 10 -3.86 -4.32 -31.68
C ALA A 10 -3.35 -4.74 -30.29
N LEU A 11 -2.36 -5.65 -30.22
CA LEU A 11 -1.74 -6.05 -28.96
C LEU A 11 -0.95 -4.89 -28.29
N GLU A 12 -0.34 -4.00 -29.09
CA GLU A 12 0.31 -2.78 -28.58
C GLU A 12 -0.70 -1.74 -28.07
N GLU A 13 -1.81 -1.53 -28.79
CA GLU A 13 -2.89 -0.63 -28.38
C GLU A 13 -3.54 -1.11 -27.06
N ASP A 14 -3.81 -2.41 -26.92
CA ASP A 14 -4.35 -3.00 -25.70
C ASP A 14 -3.40 -2.84 -24.50
N ALA A 15 -2.09 -3.02 -24.73
CA ALA A 15 -1.08 -2.86 -23.69
C ALA A 15 -0.96 -1.40 -23.22
N ILE A 16 -0.97 -0.44 -24.15
CA ILE A 16 -0.94 0.98 -23.84
C ILE A 16 -2.20 1.39 -23.06
N GLN A 17 -3.36 0.92 -23.50
CA GLN A 17 -4.63 1.20 -22.83
C GLN A 17 -4.63 0.67 -21.39
N SER A 18 -4.19 -0.58 -21.18
CA SER A 18 -4.09 -1.16 -19.85
C SER A 18 -3.09 -0.43 -18.95
N ALA A 19 -1.98 0.06 -19.51
CA ALA A 19 -1.02 0.87 -18.77
C ALA A 19 -1.64 2.21 -18.34
N LEU A 20 -2.37 2.89 -19.23
CA LEU A 20 -3.05 4.15 -18.92
C LEU A 20 -4.15 3.96 -17.87
N GLU A 21 -4.92 2.87 -17.93
CA GLU A 21 -5.91 2.52 -16.90
C GLU A 21 -5.24 2.35 -15.54
N SER A 22 -4.10 1.65 -15.49
CA SER A 22 -3.33 1.46 -14.26
C SER A 22 -2.80 2.77 -13.71
N LEU A 23 -2.29 3.67 -14.56
CA LEU A 23 -1.86 5.01 -14.12
C LEU A 23 -3.04 5.86 -13.64
N THR A 24 -4.21 5.71 -14.28
CA THR A 24 -5.44 6.42 -13.90
C THR A 24 -5.94 5.97 -12.54
N LEU A 25 -5.87 4.67 -12.23
CA LEU A 25 -6.20 4.12 -10.91
C LEU A 25 -5.42 4.82 -9.79
N PHE A 26 -4.15 5.12 -10.03
CA PHE A 26 -3.29 5.84 -9.09
C PHE A 26 -3.33 7.37 -9.23
N GLY A 27 -4.21 7.91 -10.06
CA GLY A 27 -4.38 9.36 -10.23
C GLY A 27 -3.22 10.06 -10.95
N ILE A 28 -2.42 9.32 -11.72
CA ILE A 28 -1.20 9.81 -12.38
C ILE A 28 -1.15 9.59 -13.91
N PRO A 29 -2.24 9.69 -14.68
CA PRO A 29 -2.19 9.46 -16.13
C PRO A 29 -1.33 10.51 -16.86
N GLN A 30 -1.14 11.70 -16.27
CA GLN A 30 -0.32 12.77 -16.84
C GLN A 30 1.18 12.43 -16.88
N LEU A 31 1.60 11.40 -16.12
CA LEU A 31 3.00 10.95 -16.08
C LEU A 31 3.33 9.94 -17.19
N ALA A 32 2.35 9.50 -17.99
CA ALA A 32 2.51 8.37 -18.92
C ALA A 32 3.67 8.54 -19.93
N MET A 33 4.00 9.79 -20.29
CA MET A 33 5.05 10.12 -21.26
C MET A 33 6.31 10.71 -20.63
N GLN A 34 6.40 10.76 -19.30
CA GLN A 34 7.57 11.30 -18.59
C GLN A 34 8.62 10.22 -18.36
N ALA A 35 9.90 10.60 -18.43
CA ALA A 35 10.99 9.66 -18.16
C ALA A 35 11.12 9.41 -16.64
N MET A 36 11.50 8.19 -16.26
CA MET A 36 11.55 7.78 -14.84
C MET A 36 12.51 8.61 -13.97
N ASP A 37 13.55 9.17 -14.57
CA ASP A 37 14.53 10.05 -13.93
C ASP A 37 14.01 11.49 -13.73
N GLU A 38 12.97 11.90 -14.45
CA GLU A 38 12.30 13.19 -14.29
C GLU A 38 11.26 13.19 -13.16
N LEU A 39 10.82 12.01 -12.73
CA LEU A 39 9.79 11.85 -11.71
C LEU A 39 10.32 12.15 -10.29
N SER A 40 9.44 12.64 -9.42
CA SER A 40 9.69 12.71 -7.98
C SER A 40 9.75 11.30 -7.36
N GLY A 41 10.26 11.18 -6.13
CA GLY A 41 10.27 9.90 -5.40
C GLY A 41 8.86 9.30 -5.27
N GLY A 42 7.89 10.10 -4.84
CA GLY A 42 6.50 9.67 -4.71
C GLY A 42 5.86 9.30 -6.05
N GLN A 43 6.15 10.04 -7.13
CA GLN A 43 5.67 9.70 -8.47
C GLN A 43 6.22 8.36 -8.96
N ARG A 44 7.53 8.11 -8.78
CA ARG A 44 8.13 6.80 -9.11
C ARG A 44 7.48 5.68 -8.30
N GLN A 45 7.15 5.93 -7.04
CA GLN A 45 6.49 4.95 -6.17
C GLN A 45 5.08 4.61 -6.67
N LEU A 46 4.28 5.62 -7.02
CA LEU A 46 2.95 5.43 -7.61
C LEU A 46 3.02 4.68 -8.96
N VAL A 47 3.96 5.05 -9.83
CA VAL A 47 4.20 4.32 -11.10
C VAL A 47 4.59 2.87 -10.83
N GLY A 48 5.46 2.61 -9.85
CA GLY A 48 5.84 1.26 -9.45
C GLY A 48 4.66 0.42 -8.96
N LEU A 49 3.78 1.02 -8.15
CA LEU A 49 2.55 0.36 -7.67
C LEU A 49 1.57 0.09 -8.82
N ALA A 50 1.37 1.05 -9.72
CA ALA A 50 0.56 0.87 -10.92
C ALA A 50 1.09 -0.29 -11.78
N GLN A 51 2.41 -0.35 -11.98
CA GLN A 51 3.06 -1.42 -12.73
C GLN A 51 2.96 -2.78 -12.02
N ALA A 52 2.97 -2.82 -10.69
CA ALA A 52 2.84 -4.06 -9.93
C ALA A 52 1.42 -4.62 -10.04
N LEU A 53 0.40 -3.77 -9.90
CA LEU A 53 -1.01 -4.18 -10.01
C LEU A 53 -1.44 -4.51 -11.44
N SER A 54 -0.90 -3.83 -12.46
CA SER A 54 -1.27 -4.10 -13.88
C SER A 54 -1.01 -5.54 -14.31
N ARG A 55 -0.08 -6.24 -13.63
CA ARG A 55 0.24 -7.66 -13.83
C ARG A 55 -0.81 -8.61 -13.28
N LYS A 56 -1.86 -8.11 -12.62
CA LYS A 56 -2.93 -8.89 -11.98
C LYS A 56 -2.37 -10.01 -11.07
N PRO A 57 -1.50 -9.67 -10.11
CA PRO A 57 -0.87 -10.67 -9.26
C PRO A 57 -1.90 -11.35 -8.36
N GLN A 58 -1.59 -12.58 -7.92
CA GLN A 58 -2.34 -13.25 -6.85
C GLN A 58 -1.83 -12.85 -5.46
N ALA A 59 -0.58 -12.38 -5.39
CA ALA A 59 0.04 -11.88 -4.18
C ALA A 59 0.91 -10.65 -4.48
N LEU A 60 0.82 -9.63 -3.63
CA LEU A 60 1.56 -8.38 -3.74
C LEU A 60 2.34 -8.17 -2.43
N LEU A 61 3.66 -8.09 -2.53
CA LEU A 61 4.56 -7.84 -1.39
C LEU A 61 5.14 -6.44 -1.55
N LEU A 62 4.88 -5.58 -0.57
CA LEU A 62 5.26 -4.17 -0.62
C LEU A 62 6.13 -3.82 0.59
N ASP A 63 7.34 -3.37 0.32
CA ASP A 63 8.25 -2.88 1.35
C ASP A 63 8.15 -1.36 1.45
N GLU A 64 7.62 -0.86 2.56
CA GLU A 64 7.36 0.56 2.84
C GLU A 64 6.76 1.37 1.67
N PRO A 65 5.63 0.92 1.08
CA PRO A 65 5.06 1.51 -0.14
C PRO A 65 4.43 2.90 0.05
N LEU A 66 4.60 3.51 1.22
CA LEU A 66 4.04 4.81 1.60
C LEU A 66 5.12 5.86 1.93
N SER A 67 6.40 5.46 2.05
CA SER A 67 7.47 6.29 2.61
C SER A 67 7.78 7.58 1.84
N ALA A 68 7.66 7.58 0.50
CA ALA A 68 7.88 8.76 -0.33
C ALA A 68 6.60 9.58 -0.64
N LEU A 69 5.48 9.27 0.02
CA LEU A 69 4.17 9.89 -0.25
C LEU A 69 3.77 10.87 0.85
N ASP A 70 3.08 11.94 0.46
CA ASP A 70 2.39 12.81 1.42
C ASP A 70 1.14 12.13 2.01
N LEU A 71 0.59 12.73 3.07
CA LEU A 71 -0.55 12.15 3.80
C LEU A 71 -1.74 11.81 2.90
N HIS A 72 -2.08 12.68 1.95
CA HIS A 72 -3.20 12.45 1.03
C HIS A 72 -2.94 11.21 0.16
N HIS A 73 -1.76 11.12 -0.44
CA HIS A 73 -1.39 10.00 -1.30
C HIS A 73 -1.21 8.70 -0.52
N GLN A 74 -0.72 8.75 0.72
CA GLN A 74 -0.65 7.56 1.58
C GLN A 74 -2.05 6.94 1.79
N PHE A 75 -3.03 7.76 2.17
CA PHE A 75 -4.41 7.30 2.33
C PHE A 75 -5.02 6.80 1.02
N ALA A 76 -4.82 7.52 -0.09
CA ALA A 76 -5.34 7.14 -1.40
C ALA A 76 -4.78 5.78 -1.85
N VAL A 77 -3.46 5.56 -1.71
CA VAL A 77 -2.82 4.30 -2.06
C VAL A 77 -3.35 3.15 -1.21
N MET A 78 -3.46 3.33 0.11
CA MET A 78 -3.99 2.29 0.99
C MET A 78 -5.44 1.92 0.66
N ASP A 79 -6.28 2.90 0.32
CA ASP A 79 -7.67 2.67 -0.11
C ASP A 79 -7.74 1.93 -1.45
N ILE A 80 -6.90 2.28 -2.43
CA ILE A 80 -6.75 1.54 -3.69
C ILE A 80 -6.33 0.10 -3.40
N LEU A 81 -5.25 -0.13 -2.66
CA LEU A 81 -4.74 -1.46 -2.37
C LEU A 81 -5.78 -2.33 -1.68
N ARG A 82 -6.53 -1.78 -0.73
CA ARG A 82 -7.61 -2.49 -0.04
C ARG A 82 -8.74 -2.89 -1.00
N ARG A 83 -9.18 -1.98 -1.86
CA ARG A 83 -10.26 -2.24 -2.85
C ARG A 83 -9.82 -3.28 -3.86
N GLU A 84 -8.62 -3.14 -4.42
CA GLU A 84 -8.07 -4.08 -5.40
C GLU A 84 -7.85 -5.47 -4.79
N SER A 85 -7.36 -5.54 -3.55
CA SER A 85 -7.22 -6.81 -2.82
C SER A 85 -8.56 -7.52 -2.68
N ALA A 86 -9.60 -6.80 -2.28
CA ALA A 86 -10.94 -7.35 -2.12
C ALA A 86 -11.59 -7.73 -3.46
N ALA A 87 -11.48 -6.88 -4.48
CA ALA A 87 -12.10 -7.09 -5.79
C ALA A 87 -11.48 -8.27 -6.56
N HIS A 88 -10.17 -8.46 -6.42
CA HIS A 88 -9.40 -9.45 -7.20
C HIS A 88 -8.97 -10.68 -6.40
N GLN A 89 -9.40 -10.82 -5.13
CA GLN A 89 -8.93 -11.87 -4.23
C GLN A 89 -7.40 -11.89 -4.11
N LEU A 90 -6.80 -10.70 -4.19
CA LEU A 90 -5.36 -10.49 -4.14
C LEU A 90 -4.91 -10.45 -2.67
N VAL A 91 -3.90 -11.27 -2.34
CA VAL A 91 -3.23 -11.21 -1.03
C VAL A 91 -2.20 -10.10 -1.05
N THR A 92 -2.44 -9.02 -0.31
CA THR A 92 -1.47 -7.92 -0.17
C THR A 92 -0.80 -7.97 1.20
N VAL A 93 0.53 -8.08 1.21
CA VAL A 93 1.37 -7.95 2.39
C VAL A 93 2.19 -6.69 2.25
N LEU A 94 2.12 -5.84 3.26
CA LEU A 94 2.76 -4.52 3.26
C LEU A 94 3.50 -4.30 4.57
N VAL A 95 4.73 -3.80 4.47
CA VAL A 95 5.54 -3.37 5.60
C VAL A 95 5.22 -1.91 5.87
N LEU A 96 4.76 -1.60 7.07
CA LEU A 96 4.36 -0.25 7.49
C LEU A 96 5.11 0.15 8.76
N HIS A 97 5.50 1.42 8.82
CA HIS A 97 6.02 2.04 10.04
C HIS A 97 4.96 2.91 10.76
N ASP A 98 3.89 3.31 10.08
CA ASP A 98 2.78 4.06 10.69
C ASP A 98 1.76 3.11 11.32
N LEU A 99 1.73 3.09 12.65
CA LEU A 99 0.83 2.25 13.44
C LEU A 99 -0.65 2.61 13.27
N ASN A 100 -0.98 3.88 13.02
CA ASN A 100 -2.36 4.31 12.83
C ASN A 100 -2.90 3.87 11.48
N ILE A 101 -2.08 3.90 10.43
CA ILE A 101 -2.43 3.32 9.13
C ILE A 101 -2.61 1.81 9.28
N ALA A 102 -1.67 1.11 9.94
CA ALA A 102 -1.79 -0.32 10.19
C ALA A 102 -3.07 -0.66 10.97
N LEU A 103 -3.37 0.11 12.03
CA LEU A 103 -4.53 -0.11 12.90
C LEU A 103 -5.88 0.03 12.19
N ASN A 104 -6.00 0.95 11.23
CA ASN A 104 -7.29 1.32 10.64
C ASN A 104 -7.48 0.86 9.19
N MET A 105 -6.40 0.54 8.47
CA MET A 105 -6.45 0.27 7.03
C MET A 105 -5.97 -1.12 6.65
N THR A 106 -5.70 -1.99 7.62
CA THR A 106 -5.33 -3.38 7.39
C THR A 106 -6.30 -4.34 8.08
N ASP A 107 -6.49 -5.52 7.50
CA ASP A 107 -7.36 -6.55 8.07
C ASP A 107 -6.63 -7.40 9.12
N PHE A 108 -5.30 -7.47 9.03
CA PHE A 108 -4.46 -8.34 9.84
C PHE A 108 -3.04 -7.76 9.98
N VAL A 109 -2.48 -7.83 11.18
CA VAL A 109 -1.14 -7.31 11.50
C VAL A 109 -0.28 -8.42 12.07
N THR A 110 0.98 -8.46 11.64
CA THR A 110 2.03 -9.28 12.25
C THR A 110 3.17 -8.37 12.70
N VAL A 111 3.58 -8.51 13.96
CA VAL A 111 4.69 -7.76 14.54
C VAL A 111 5.91 -8.66 14.63
N LEU A 112 7.01 -8.18 14.07
CA LEU A 112 8.32 -8.82 14.12
C LEU A 112 9.25 -8.01 15.04
N HIS A 113 9.95 -8.68 15.95
CA HIS A 113 10.95 -8.08 16.83
C HIS A 113 12.12 -9.05 16.99
N ASP A 114 13.36 -8.57 16.85
CA ASP A 114 14.58 -9.37 16.90
C ASP A 114 14.54 -10.66 16.05
N GLY A 115 13.99 -10.53 14.83
CA GLY A 115 13.85 -11.64 13.88
C GLY A 115 12.80 -12.70 14.26
N GLN A 116 11.99 -12.46 15.28
CA GLN A 116 10.93 -13.35 15.73
C GLN A 116 9.55 -12.69 15.56
N MET A 117 8.55 -13.50 15.21
CA MET A 117 7.16 -13.06 15.22
C MET A 117 6.65 -13.03 16.66
N VAL A 118 6.38 -11.85 17.20
CA VAL A 118 5.97 -11.66 18.60
C VAL A 118 4.47 -11.54 18.77
N ALA A 119 3.75 -11.12 17.74
CA ALA A 119 2.29 -11.07 17.73
C ALA A 119 1.74 -11.15 16.30
N SER A 120 0.54 -11.69 16.15
CA SER A 120 -0.13 -11.84 14.86
C SER A 120 -1.64 -11.97 15.05
N GLY A 121 -2.43 -11.17 14.33
CA GLY A 121 -3.88 -11.11 14.55
C GLY A 121 -4.55 -9.86 13.99
N PRO A 122 -5.85 -9.65 14.30
CA PRO A 122 -6.52 -8.40 14.00
C PRO A 122 -5.79 -7.21 14.63
N PRO A 123 -5.68 -6.05 13.96
CA PRO A 123 -4.84 -4.94 14.41
C PRO A 123 -5.13 -4.49 15.85
N THR A 124 -6.41 -4.43 16.23
CA THR A 124 -6.86 -4.00 17.57
C THR A 124 -6.55 -4.99 18.68
N ALA A 125 -6.33 -6.27 18.34
CA ALA A 125 -5.91 -7.29 19.30
C ALA A 125 -4.39 -7.36 19.42
N VAL A 126 -3.65 -6.91 18.40
CA VAL A 126 -2.19 -6.96 18.32
C VAL A 126 -1.55 -5.69 18.86
N LEU A 127 -2.01 -4.51 18.42
CA LEU A 127 -1.40 -3.23 18.77
C LEU A 127 -1.90 -2.74 20.13
N THR A 128 -1.54 -3.44 21.21
CA THR A 128 -1.91 -3.07 22.59
C THR A 128 -0.85 -2.17 23.26
N PRO A 129 -1.21 -1.40 24.31
CA PRO A 129 -0.24 -0.62 25.08
C PRO A 129 0.97 -1.44 25.58
N GLU A 130 0.76 -2.68 25.99
CA GLU A 130 1.82 -3.57 26.47
C GLU A 130 2.78 -3.93 25.34
N LEU A 131 2.26 -4.31 24.16
CA LEU A 131 3.10 -4.60 23.01
C LEU A 131 3.90 -3.38 22.57
N LEU A 132 3.27 -2.20 22.54
CA LEU A 132 3.94 -0.95 22.17
C LEU A 132 5.07 -0.59 23.14
N ARG A 133 4.87 -0.81 24.44
CA ARG A 133 5.91 -0.64 25.45
C ARG A 133 7.06 -1.62 25.25
N ASP A 134 6.76 -2.89 25.05
CA ASP A 134 7.77 -3.95 25.08
C ASP A 134 8.57 -4.02 23.75
N VAL A 135 7.93 -3.74 22.61
CA VAL A 135 8.54 -3.80 21.26
C VAL A 135 9.04 -2.43 20.80
N TYR A 136 8.20 -1.39 20.90
CA TYR A 136 8.52 -0.05 20.38
C TYR A 136 9.14 0.88 21.44
N ARG A 137 9.26 0.43 22.70
CA ARG A 137 9.87 1.18 23.82
C ARG A 137 9.19 2.53 24.07
N VAL A 138 7.87 2.55 23.94
CA VAL A 138 7.05 3.76 24.17
C VAL A 138 5.89 3.49 25.12
N HIS A 139 5.59 4.47 25.96
CA HIS A 139 4.32 4.52 26.67
C HIS A 139 3.26 5.08 25.71
N ALA A 140 2.28 4.25 25.37
CA ALA A 140 1.23 4.61 24.43
C ALA A 140 -0.15 4.16 24.92
N ARG A 141 -1.19 4.89 24.50
CA ARG A 141 -2.60 4.51 24.64
C ARG A 141 -3.21 4.23 23.28
N VAL A 142 -4.19 3.33 23.26
CA VAL A 142 -5.05 3.10 22.09
C VAL A 142 -6.40 3.71 22.40
N GLU A 143 -6.69 4.85 21.79
CA GLU A 143 -7.91 5.62 22.02
C GLU A 143 -8.89 5.41 20.86
N GLU A 144 -10.19 5.45 21.14
CA GLU A 144 -11.23 5.39 20.11
C GLU A 144 -11.77 6.81 19.86
N GLY A 145 -11.67 7.26 18.63
CA GLY A 145 -12.19 8.54 18.17
C GLY A 145 -13.71 8.54 18.03
N ALA A 146 -14.29 9.73 17.88
CA ALA A 146 -15.74 9.90 17.72
C ALA A 146 -16.30 9.24 16.44
N ASP A 147 -15.43 8.95 15.46
CA ASP A 147 -15.75 8.24 14.22
C ASP A 147 -15.59 6.70 14.34
N GLY A 148 -15.31 6.19 15.54
CA GLY A 148 -15.09 4.77 15.82
C GLY A 148 -13.72 4.25 15.36
N LYS A 149 -12.87 5.12 14.79
CA LYS A 149 -11.49 4.76 14.46
C LYS A 149 -10.63 4.75 15.70
N LYS A 150 -9.61 3.91 15.71
CA LYS A 150 -8.69 3.80 16.84
C LYS A 150 -7.37 4.46 16.51
N PHE A 151 -6.75 5.08 17.49
CA PHE A 151 -5.50 5.80 17.31
C PHE A 151 -4.53 5.45 18.43
N VAL A 152 -3.28 5.22 18.04
CA VAL A 152 -2.15 5.12 18.95
C VAL A 152 -1.68 6.52 19.29
N SER A 153 -1.77 6.87 20.57
CA SER A 153 -1.26 8.13 21.13
C SER A 153 -0.04 7.81 21.99
N VAL A 154 1.11 8.41 21.67
CA VAL A 154 2.37 8.19 22.39
C VAL A 154 2.55 9.28 23.43
N ASP A 155 2.64 8.88 24.70
CA ASP A 155 2.79 9.78 25.83
C ASP A 155 4.26 10.03 26.21
N GLY A 156 5.14 9.10 25.85
CA GLY A 156 6.56 9.20 26.18
C GLY A 156 7.35 7.93 25.84
N ILE A 157 8.63 7.95 26.18
CA ILE A 157 9.54 6.82 26.03
C ILE A 157 9.45 5.94 27.29
N ALA A 158 9.46 4.62 27.10
CA ALA A 158 9.41 3.62 28.17
C ALA A 158 10.79 3.14 28.62
#